data_AF-A0A7X8ZPH4-F1
#
_entry.id   AF-A0A7X8ZPH4-F1
#
_cell.length_a   1.000
_cell.length_b   1.000
_cell.length_c   1.000
_cell.angle_alpha   90.00
_cell.angle_beta   90.00
_cell.angle_gamma   90.00
#
_symmetry.space_group_name_H-M   'P 1'
#
loop_
_entity.id
_entity.type
_entity.pdbx_description
1 polymer ?
#
loop_
_entity_poly.entity_id
_entity_poly.type
_entity_poly.pdbx_seq_one_letter_code
_entity_poly.pdbx_strand_id
1 'polypeptide(L)'
;DGTISANKLFKNIQRTWQDRQIQNNVKVSNSFIQAVAGANNWDYYFDQAKIQYLENPKEKVDIVIFGHTHVPSYYTTEEGKLYVNSGTWVDHNTDFPEATRTFVVVESGKKDLAEIYSYLEDGTLQDLKPIVSK
;
A
#
# COMPACT_ATOMS: atom_id res chain seq x y z
N ASP A 1 -7.85 -30.07 9.92
CA ASP A 1 -8.84 -29.01 10.22
C ASP A 1 -8.60 -27.72 9.41
N GLY A 2 -7.67 -27.68 8.44
CA GLY A 2 -7.43 -26.50 7.60
C GLY A 2 -6.55 -25.42 8.24
N THR A 3 -5.91 -25.72 9.38
CA THR A 3 -5.06 -24.75 10.09
C THR A 3 -3.83 -24.35 9.27
N ILE A 4 -3.71 -23.06 8.99
CA ILE A 4 -2.49 -22.46 8.44
C ILE A 4 -1.55 -22.10 9.60
N SER A 5 -0.32 -22.61 9.56
CA SER A 5 0.69 -22.36 10.58
C SER A 5 2.08 -22.25 9.96
N ALA A 6 2.78 -21.15 10.22
CA ALA A 6 4.21 -21.01 9.97
C ALA A 6 4.95 -21.04 11.31
N ASN A 7 5.86 -22.01 11.48
CA ASN A 7 6.41 -22.45 12.78
C ASN A 7 7.06 -21.38 13.67
N LYS A 8 7.41 -20.20 13.13
CA LYS A 8 8.10 -19.15 13.90
C LYS A 8 7.34 -17.81 14.01
N LEU A 9 6.54 -17.41 13.03
CA LEU A 9 5.98 -16.05 12.97
C LEU A 9 4.45 -15.98 12.87
N PHE A 10 3.80 -17.05 12.40
CA PHE A 10 2.36 -17.05 12.07
C PHE A 10 1.69 -18.36 12.48
N LYS A 11 2.11 -18.90 13.64
CA LYS A 11 1.53 -20.14 14.16
C LYS A 11 0.04 -19.95 14.39
N ASN A 12 -0.77 -20.77 13.73
CA ASN A 12 -2.24 -20.75 13.80
C ASN A 12 -2.85 -19.36 13.53
N ILE A 13 -2.33 -18.62 12.55
CA ILE A 13 -2.68 -17.19 12.32
C ILE A 13 -4.19 -16.93 12.19
N GLN A 14 -4.94 -17.89 11.63
CA GLN A 14 -6.40 -17.84 11.56
C GLN A 14 -7.06 -17.63 12.94
N ARG A 15 -6.50 -18.23 13.99
CA ARG A 15 -7.00 -18.19 15.37
C ARG A 15 -6.44 -17.02 16.16
N THR A 16 -5.24 -16.57 15.82
CA THR A 16 -4.53 -15.48 16.51
C THR A 16 -4.63 -14.14 15.77
N TRP A 17 -5.48 -14.06 14.73
CA TRP A 17 -5.60 -12.87 13.89
C TRP A 17 -5.99 -11.62 14.69
N GLN A 18 -6.93 -11.75 15.63
CA GLN A 18 -7.33 -10.63 16.48
C GLN A 18 -6.17 -10.16 17.36
N ASP A 19 -5.48 -11.07 18.03
CA ASP A 19 -4.31 -10.74 18.85
C ASP A 19 -3.22 -10.05 18.02
N ARG A 20 -3.01 -10.52 16.78
CA ARG A 20 -2.06 -9.91 15.85
C ARG A 20 -2.46 -8.49 15.47
N GLN A 21 -3.74 -8.23 15.23
CA GLN A 21 -4.24 -6.88 14.93
C GLN A 21 -4.05 -5.94 16.12
N ILE A 22 -4.32 -6.42 17.34
CA ILE A 22 -4.08 -5.66 18.58
C ILE A 22 -2.59 -5.35 18.72
N GLN A 23 -1.71 -6.34 18.55
CA GLN A 23 -0.25 -6.16 18.65
C GLN A 23 0.33 -5.19 17.63
N ASN A 24 -0.27 -5.08 16.44
CA ASN A 24 0.15 -4.15 15.39
C ASN A 24 -0.63 -2.83 15.42
N ASN A 25 -1.40 -2.56 16.48
CA ASN A 25 -2.19 -1.35 16.64
C ASN A 25 -3.13 -1.04 15.46
N VAL A 26 -3.68 -2.08 14.82
CA VAL A 26 -4.66 -1.93 13.74
C VAL A 26 -5.89 -1.22 14.30
N LYS A 27 -6.25 -0.08 13.72
CA LYS A 27 -7.26 0.83 14.28
C LYS A 27 -8.68 0.37 13.99
N VAL A 28 -8.90 -0.20 12.82
CA VAL A 28 -10.17 -0.80 12.43
C VAL A 28 -9.93 -2.28 12.14
N SER A 29 -10.26 -3.15 13.09
CA SER A 29 -10.02 -4.58 12.91
C SER A 29 -10.90 -5.17 11.81
N ASN A 30 -10.35 -6.13 11.07
CA ASN A 30 -11.06 -6.93 10.08
C ASN A 30 -11.00 -8.43 10.44
N SER A 31 -11.76 -9.26 9.73
CA SER A 31 -11.71 -10.72 9.90
C SER A 31 -10.54 -11.34 9.14
N PHE A 32 -10.07 -12.50 9.59
CA PHE A 32 -9.03 -13.25 8.85
C PHE A 32 -9.48 -13.58 7.42
N ILE A 33 -10.74 -13.95 7.24
CA ILE A 33 -11.30 -14.32 5.93
C ILE A 33 -11.28 -13.11 4.98
N GLN A 34 -11.67 -11.94 5.46
CA GLN A 34 -11.60 -10.70 4.68
C GLN A 34 -10.15 -10.36 4.31
N ALA A 35 -9.24 -10.42 5.28
CA ALA A 35 -7.84 -10.07 5.07
C ALA A 35 -7.15 -11.01 4.05
N VAL A 36 -7.38 -12.32 4.16
CA VAL A 36 -6.77 -13.30 3.25
C VAL A 36 -7.37 -13.21 1.83
N ALA A 37 -8.68 -12.96 1.71
CA ALA A 37 -9.30 -12.75 0.40
C ALA A 37 -8.79 -11.47 -0.28
N GLY A 38 -8.64 -10.40 0.50
CA GLY A 38 -8.13 -9.11 0.02
C GLY A 38 -6.65 -9.12 -0.35
N ALA A 39 -5.85 -10.05 0.18
CA ALA A 39 -4.40 -10.08 -0.04
C ALA A 39 -4.00 -10.19 -1.52
N ASN A 40 -4.86 -10.78 -2.36
CA ASN A 40 -4.65 -10.96 -3.80
C ASN A 40 -5.27 -9.85 -4.67
N ASN A 41 -5.90 -8.83 -4.07
CA ASN A 41 -6.53 -7.72 -4.80
C ASN A 41 -5.79 -6.42 -4.49
N TRP A 42 -5.23 -5.76 -5.52
CA TRP A 42 -4.49 -4.51 -5.33
C TRP A 42 -5.37 -3.37 -4.80
N ASP A 43 -6.62 -3.28 -5.24
CA ASP A 43 -7.56 -2.24 -4.80
C ASP A 43 -7.89 -2.38 -3.31
N TYR A 44 -7.84 -3.60 -2.76
CA TYR A 44 -8.05 -3.83 -1.32
C TYR A 44 -7.04 -3.08 -0.46
N TYR A 45 -5.80 -2.88 -0.91
CA TYR A 45 -4.80 -2.13 -0.17
C TYR A 45 -5.14 -0.63 -0.11
N PHE A 46 -5.71 -0.08 -1.18
CA PHE A 46 -6.24 1.29 -1.15
C PHE A 46 -7.43 1.39 -0.19
N ASP A 47 -8.37 0.46 -0.24
CA ASP A 47 -9.50 0.42 0.70
C ASP A 47 -9.02 0.36 2.16
N GLN A 48 -7.98 -0.44 2.45
CA GLN A 48 -7.38 -0.48 3.78
C GLN A 48 -6.67 0.84 4.13
N ALA A 49 -5.98 1.49 3.19
CA ALA A 49 -5.38 2.80 3.44
C ALA A 49 -6.43 3.86 3.81
N LYS A 50 -7.58 3.83 3.11
CA LYS A 50 -8.74 4.68 3.43
C LYS A 50 -9.27 4.42 4.84
N ILE A 51 -9.65 3.17 5.11
CA ILE A 51 -10.31 2.78 6.37
C ILE A 51 -9.39 2.98 7.58
N GLN A 52 -8.10 2.66 7.46
CA GLN A 52 -7.19 2.72 8.59
C GLN A 52 -6.69 4.14 8.86
N TYR A 53 -6.49 4.96 7.82
CA TYR A 53 -5.80 6.24 7.92
C TYR A 53 -6.55 7.40 7.28
N LEU A 54 -6.81 7.38 5.96
CA LEU A 54 -7.21 8.59 5.23
C LEU A 54 -8.62 9.07 5.58
N GLU A 55 -9.57 8.16 5.76
CA GLU A 55 -10.96 8.45 6.12
C GLU A 55 -11.26 8.09 7.59
N ASN A 56 -10.23 7.75 8.37
CA ASN A 56 -10.38 7.47 9.79
C ASN A 56 -10.35 8.77 10.59
N PRO A 57 -11.47 9.19 11.22
CA PRO A 57 -11.53 10.47 11.94
C PRO A 57 -10.64 10.51 13.20
N LYS A 58 -10.07 9.36 13.62
CA LYS A 58 -9.13 9.27 14.74
C LYS A 58 -7.67 9.42 14.31
N GLU A 59 -7.40 9.47 13.02
CA GLU A 59 -6.07 9.64 12.46
C GLU A 59 -5.90 11.04 11.88
N LYS A 60 -4.64 11.50 11.88
CA LYS A 60 -4.23 12.79 11.29
C LYS A 60 -3.16 12.51 10.25
N VAL A 61 -3.58 11.88 9.15
CA VAL A 61 -2.70 11.43 8.07
C VAL A 61 -3.22 12.01 6.76
N ASP A 62 -2.36 12.74 6.06
CA ASP A 62 -2.68 13.33 4.75
C ASP A 62 -2.13 12.50 3.57
N ILE A 63 -1.11 11.67 3.81
CA ILE A 63 -0.46 10.83 2.80
C ILE A 63 -0.22 9.43 3.37
N VAL A 64 -0.66 8.40 2.67
CA VAL A 64 -0.33 6.99 2.94
C VAL A 64 0.47 6.43 1.77
N ILE A 65 1.63 5.85 2.06
CA ILE A 65 2.50 5.21 1.06
C ILE A 65 2.65 3.73 1.39
N PHE A 66 2.18 2.87 0.49
CA PHE A 66 2.36 1.42 0.58
C PHE A 66 3.29 0.90 -0.52
N GLY A 67 3.66 -0.37 -0.40
CA GLY A 67 4.29 -1.16 -1.45
C GLY A 67 3.54 -2.49 -1.62
N HIS A 68 4.26 -3.61 -1.55
CA HIS A 68 3.76 -4.99 -1.53
C HIS A 68 3.15 -5.51 -2.84
N THR A 69 2.29 -4.75 -3.52
CA THR A 69 1.64 -5.19 -4.76
C THR A 69 2.58 -5.20 -5.96
N HIS A 70 3.70 -4.48 -5.88
CA HIS A 70 4.61 -4.18 -7.00
C HIS A 70 3.98 -3.36 -8.14
N VAL A 71 2.74 -2.89 -7.95
CA VAL A 71 2.01 -2.11 -8.94
C VAL A 71 1.93 -0.66 -8.47
N PRO A 72 2.60 0.28 -9.16
CA PRO A 72 2.54 1.69 -8.78
C PRO A 72 1.11 2.20 -8.90
N SER A 73 0.71 3.08 -7.99
CA SER A 73 -0.62 3.70 -8.05
C SER A 73 -0.63 5.04 -7.36
N TYR A 74 -1.50 5.94 -7.83
CA TYR A 74 -1.66 7.27 -7.27
C TYR A 74 -3.15 7.62 -7.16
N TYR A 75 -3.63 7.89 -5.96
CA TYR A 75 -5.03 8.19 -5.70
C TYR A 75 -5.16 9.44 -4.85
N THR A 76 -6.11 10.29 -5.23
CA THR A 76 -6.52 11.44 -4.43
C THR A 76 -7.94 11.21 -3.93
N THR A 77 -8.12 11.27 -2.62
CA THR A 77 -9.47 11.22 -2.00
C THR A 77 -10.25 12.52 -2.26
N GLU A 78 -11.56 12.51 -2.04
CA GLU A 78 -12.40 13.72 -2.17
C GLU A 78 -11.93 14.87 -1.25
N GLU A 79 -11.33 14.55 -0.10
CA GLU A 79 -10.75 15.54 0.84
C GLU A 79 -9.34 16.02 0.42
N GLY A 80 -8.81 15.53 -0.70
CA GLY A 80 -7.48 15.91 -1.19
C GLY A 80 -6.32 15.24 -0.47
N LYS A 81 -6.56 14.18 0.31
CA LYS A 81 -5.54 13.30 0.89
C LYS A 81 -5.07 12.27 -0.13
N LEU A 82 -3.82 11.82 0.00
CA LEU A 82 -3.15 11.00 -0.99
C LEU A 82 -2.92 9.56 -0.52
N TYR A 83 -3.17 8.61 -1.41
CA TYR A 83 -2.63 7.26 -1.32
C TYR A 83 -1.69 7.02 -2.50
N VAL A 84 -0.51 6.52 -2.22
CA VAL A 84 0.47 6.15 -3.25
C VAL A 84 0.96 4.72 -2.99
N ASN A 85 0.97 3.88 -4.01
CA ASN A 85 1.72 2.64 -3.97
C ASN A 85 3.05 2.85 -4.69
N SER A 86 4.18 2.61 -4.04
CA SER A 86 5.51 2.83 -4.61
C SER A 86 5.87 1.86 -5.72
N GLY A 87 5.06 0.83 -5.95
CA GLY A 87 5.38 -0.25 -6.87
C GLY A 87 6.59 -1.04 -6.38
N THR A 88 7.63 -1.14 -7.19
CA THR A 88 8.77 -2.03 -6.97
C THR A 88 10.09 -1.48 -7.52
N TRP A 89 11.18 -1.74 -6.80
CA TRP A 89 12.54 -1.43 -7.23
C TRP A 89 13.18 -2.64 -7.94
N VAL A 90 12.61 -3.05 -9.07
CA VAL A 90 13.14 -4.15 -9.91
C VAL A 90 13.28 -3.72 -11.36
N ASP A 91 14.24 -4.32 -12.06
CA ASP A 91 14.50 -4.05 -13.48
C ASP A 91 13.47 -4.72 -14.42
N HIS A 92 12.71 -5.69 -13.92
CA HIS A 92 11.64 -6.36 -14.67
C HIS A 92 10.40 -6.56 -13.80
N ASN A 93 9.34 -5.81 -14.09
CA ASN A 93 8.08 -5.87 -13.37
C ASN A 93 7.05 -6.65 -14.17
N THR A 94 6.72 -7.86 -13.72
CA THR A 94 5.71 -8.70 -14.38
C THR A 94 4.29 -8.21 -14.17
N ASP A 95 4.02 -7.55 -13.03
CA ASP A 95 2.68 -7.13 -12.64
C ASP A 95 2.31 -5.77 -13.25
N PHE A 96 3.31 -4.93 -13.54
CA PHE A 96 3.13 -3.65 -14.24
C PHE A 96 4.28 -3.39 -15.23
N PRO A 97 4.26 -3.99 -16.44
CA PRO A 97 5.38 -3.95 -17.38
C PRO A 97 5.73 -2.56 -17.93
N GLU A 98 4.82 -1.59 -17.78
CA GLU A 98 4.99 -0.22 -18.27
C GLU A 98 5.98 0.60 -17.43
N ALA A 99 6.31 0.15 -16.21
CA ALA A 99 7.26 0.84 -15.35
C ALA A 99 8.11 -0.12 -14.50
N THR A 100 9.40 0.17 -14.40
CA THR A 100 10.39 -0.56 -13.59
C THR A 100 11.07 0.43 -12.65
N ARG A 101 11.78 -0.07 -11.61
CA ARG A 101 12.49 0.78 -10.64
C ARG A 101 11.66 1.98 -10.16
N THR A 102 10.43 1.70 -9.74
CA THR A 102 9.47 2.73 -9.34
C THR A 102 9.70 3.13 -7.89
N PHE A 103 9.47 4.41 -7.58
CA PHE A 103 9.64 4.95 -6.24
C PHE A 103 8.77 6.19 -6.02
N VAL A 104 8.58 6.54 -4.75
CA VAL A 104 7.86 7.75 -4.34
C VAL A 104 8.87 8.75 -3.79
N VAL A 105 8.77 9.99 -4.24
CA VAL A 105 9.46 11.13 -3.65
C VAL A 105 8.47 11.83 -2.74
N VAL A 106 8.88 12.05 -1.48
CA VAL A 106 8.11 12.80 -0.50
C VAL A 106 8.83 14.09 -0.21
N GLU A 107 8.14 15.20 -0.41
CA GLU A 107 8.62 16.53 -0.03
C GLU A 107 7.85 17.00 1.19
N SER A 108 8.57 17.21 2.30
CA SER A 108 7.98 17.74 3.52
C SER A 108 7.94 19.26 3.51
N GLY A 109 6.83 19.84 3.94
CA GLY A 109 6.64 21.29 3.91
C GLY A 109 5.52 21.80 4.80
N LYS A 110 4.94 22.95 4.44
CA LYS A 110 3.69 23.42 5.09
C LYS A 110 2.52 22.47 4.81
N LYS A 111 2.55 21.84 3.64
CA LYS A 111 1.74 20.70 3.24
C LYS A 111 2.71 19.72 2.60
N ASP A 112 2.69 18.48 3.05
CA ASP A 112 3.52 17.44 2.45
C ASP A 112 3.01 17.10 1.04
N LEU A 113 3.92 16.75 0.15
CA LEU A 113 3.64 16.33 -1.21
C LEU A 113 4.24 14.96 -1.46
N ALA A 114 3.58 14.18 -2.31
CA ALA A 114 4.09 12.90 -2.78
C ALA A 114 3.95 12.83 -4.30
N GLU A 115 5.02 12.35 -4.92
CA GLU A 115 5.19 12.23 -6.36
C GLU A 115 5.73 10.84 -6.68
N ILE A 116 5.36 10.27 -7.82
CA ILE A 116 5.70 8.89 -8.19
C ILE A 116 6.45 8.83 -9.52
N TYR A 117 7.59 8.14 -9.51
CA TYR A 117 8.51 8.11 -10.63
C TYR A 117 9.00 6.69 -10.94
N SER A 118 9.51 6.53 -12.16
CA SER A 118 10.35 5.42 -12.61
C SER A 118 11.76 5.93 -12.90
N TYR A 119 12.79 5.16 -12.51
CA TYR A 119 14.18 5.43 -12.88
C TYR A 119 14.54 4.65 -14.16
N LEU A 120 14.87 5.37 -15.23
CA LEU A 120 15.16 4.78 -16.54
C LEU A 120 16.65 4.38 -16.67
N GLU A 121 16.96 3.51 -17.64
CA GLU A 121 18.32 3.00 -17.84
C GLU A 121 19.32 4.08 -18.25
N ASP A 122 18.85 5.14 -18.90
CA ASP A 122 19.65 6.30 -19.28
C ASP A 122 19.91 7.27 -18.10
N GLY A 123 19.42 6.93 -16.91
CA GLY A 123 19.57 7.71 -15.69
C GLY A 123 18.56 8.83 -15.52
N THR A 124 17.56 8.94 -16.41
CA THR A 124 16.48 9.93 -16.30
C THR A 124 15.31 9.43 -15.45
N LEU A 125 14.46 10.37 -15.03
CA LEU A 125 13.23 10.08 -14.31
C LEU A 125 12.02 10.22 -15.23
N GLN A 126 11.12 9.25 -15.18
CA GLN A 126 9.80 9.33 -15.81
C GLN A 126 8.74 9.59 -14.73
N ASP A 127 7.94 10.65 -14.89
CA ASP A 127 6.75 10.89 -14.08
C ASP A 127 5.67 9.85 -14.39
N LEU A 128 5.25 9.10 -13.37
CA LEU A 128 4.25 8.04 -13.51
C LEU A 128 2.83 8.52 -13.23
N LYS A 129 2.61 9.71 -12.66
CA LYS A 129 1.25 10.19 -12.34
C LYS A 129 0.29 10.15 -13.54
N PRO A 130 0.66 10.56 -14.77
CA PRO A 130 -0.25 10.51 -15.92
C PRO A 130 -0.71 9.10 -16.28
N ILE A 131 0.00 8.07 -15.81
CA ILE A 131 -0.22 6.67 -16.13
C ILE A 131 -1.01 5.98 -15.00
N VAL A 132 -0.66 6.29 -13.75
CA VAL A 132 -1.12 5.52 -12.58
C VAL A 132 -2.12 6.26 -11.69
N SER A 133 -2.50 7.49 -12.07
CA SER A 133 -3.55 8.23 -11.37
C SER A 133 -4.92 7.66 -11.70
N LYS A 134 -5.73 7.42 -10.66
CA LYS A 134 -7.15 7.08 -10.80
C LYS A 134 -8.04 8.18 -10.22
#